data_AF-A0A1I8MRZ5-F1
#
_entry.id   AF-A0A1I8MRZ5-F1
#
_cell.length_a   1.000
_cell.length_b   1.000
_cell.length_c   1.000
_cell.angle_alpha   90.00
_cell.angle_beta   90.00
_cell.angle_gamma   90.00
#
_symmetry.space_group_name_H-M   'P 1'
#
loop_
_entity.id
_entity.type
_entity.pdbx_description
1 polymer ?
#
loop_
_entity_poly.entity_id
_entity_poly.type
_entity_poly.pdbx_seq_one_letter_code
_entity_poly.pdbx_strand_id
1 'polypeptide(L)'
;MKALIRIWLLLYVSVVEAFMPVVLFHGVLSGSESMASLKRYIEIRHPGTKVYNCDLYSNWNSLEAAWKQVVEYRDYLNIISKKHPEGIIVLGDIQEIQTATCLNFYHRIFARRFVSKSSNPVNA
;
A
#
# COMPACT_ATOMS: atom_id res chain seq x y z
N MET A 1 -17.65 29.21 29.08
CA MET A 1 -16.36 29.12 28.36
C MET A 1 -15.71 27.74 28.42
N LYS A 2 -15.46 27.15 29.60
CA LYS A 2 -14.78 25.83 29.72
C LYS A 2 -15.53 24.66 29.05
N ALA A 3 -16.86 24.67 29.08
CA ALA A 3 -17.69 23.64 28.43
C ALA A 3 -17.63 23.72 26.90
N LEU A 4 -17.59 24.93 26.33
CA LEU A 4 -17.47 25.14 24.89
C LEU A 4 -16.12 24.65 24.38
N ILE A 5 -15.03 24.91 25.11
CA ILE A 5 -13.69 24.41 24.77
C ILE A 5 -13.66 22.87 24.78
N ARG A 6 -14.33 22.21 25.73
CA ARG A 6 -14.43 20.73 25.78
C ARG A 6 -15.21 20.15 24.61
N ILE A 7 -16.31 20.79 24.20
CA ILE A 7 -17.11 20.38 23.04
C ILE A 7 -16.30 20.52 21.74
N TRP A 8 -15.58 21.63 21.58
CA TRP A 8 -14.67 21.82 20.45
C TRP A 8 -13.54 20.79 20.41
N LEU A 9 -12.95 20.44 21.56
CA LEU A 9 -11.94 19.38 21.64
C LEU A 9 -12.50 18.00 21.25
N LEU A 10 -13.71 17.66 21.71
CA LEU A 10 -14.36 16.38 21.40
C LEU A 10 -14.70 16.25 19.92
N LEU A 11 -15.18 17.32 19.29
CA LEU A 11 -15.42 17.38 17.85
C LEU A 11 -14.12 17.30 17.04
N TYR A 12 -13.01 17.85 17.57
CA TYR A 12 -11.70 17.76 16.91
C TYR A 12 -11.14 16.33 16.95
N VAL A 13 -11.32 15.61 18.06
CA VAL A 13 -10.86 14.22 18.22
C VAL A 13 -11.63 13.25 17.32
N SER A 14 -12.93 13.48 17.08
CA SER A 14 -13.73 12.62 16.21
C SER A 14 -13.41 12.76 14.70
N VAL A 15 -12.60 13.74 14.31
CA VAL A 15 -12.26 14.01 12.90
C VAL A 15 -10.91 13.40 12.50
N VAL A 16 -10.11 12.90 13.45
CA VAL A 16 -8.77 12.36 13.17
C VAL A 16 -8.79 10.83 13.17
N GLU A 17 -9.49 10.23 12.20
CA GLU A 17 -9.12 8.89 11.73
C GLU A 17 -8.13 9.04 10.57
N ALA A 18 -6.88 9.38 10.90
CA ALA A 18 -5.80 9.40 9.93
C ALA A 18 -5.33 7.96 9.68
N PHE A 19 -5.87 7.32 8.65
CA PHE A 19 -5.39 6.02 8.20
C PHE A 19 -4.06 6.15 7.47
N MET A 20 -3.10 5.28 7.80
CA MET A 20 -1.80 5.25 7.13
C MET A 20 -1.99 5.01 5.63
N PRO A 21 -1.23 5.71 4.77
CA PRO A 21 -1.25 5.49 3.33
C PRO A 21 -0.88 4.04 2.99
N VAL A 22 -1.51 3.51 1.94
CA VAL A 22 -1.31 2.14 1.47
C VAL A 22 -0.71 2.16 0.07
N VAL A 23 0.34 1.38 -0.16
CA VAL A 23 0.94 1.11 -1.47
C VAL A 23 0.55 -0.29 -1.91
N LEU A 24 -0.03 -0.42 -3.11
CA LEU A 24 -0.44 -1.69 -3.71
C LEU A 24 0.53 -2.09 -4.83
N PHE A 25 0.95 -3.35 -4.81
CA PHE A 25 1.69 -4.01 -5.90
C PHE A 25 0.81 -5.05 -6.58
N HIS A 26 0.84 -5.09 -7.90
CA HIS A 26 0.17 -6.14 -8.68
C HIS A 26 1.02 -7.42 -8.70
N GLY A 27 0.46 -8.49 -9.29
CA GLY A 27 1.17 -9.74 -9.52
C GLY A 27 1.89 -9.78 -10.86
N VAL A 28 2.59 -10.89 -11.10
CA VAL A 28 3.28 -11.20 -12.36
C VAL A 28 2.30 -11.27 -13.52
N LEU A 29 2.70 -10.74 -14.68
CA LEU A 29 1.89 -10.66 -15.91
C LEU A 29 0.53 -9.98 -15.70
N SER A 30 0.47 -9.04 -14.77
CA SER A 30 -0.69 -8.23 -14.43
C SER A 30 -0.32 -6.75 -14.38
N GLY A 31 -1.29 -5.85 -14.31
CA GLY A 31 -1.05 -4.42 -14.07
C GLY A 31 -1.82 -3.89 -12.86
N SER A 32 -1.66 -2.60 -12.59
CA SER A 32 -2.30 -1.93 -11.45
C SER A 32 -3.84 -2.02 -11.49
N GLU A 33 -4.44 -2.19 -12.67
CA GLU A 33 -5.88 -2.41 -12.84
C GLU A 33 -6.39 -3.65 -12.11
N SER A 34 -5.57 -4.70 -11.99
CA SER A 34 -5.91 -5.90 -11.23
C SER A 34 -6.14 -5.63 -9.74
N MET A 35 -5.54 -4.55 -9.22
CA MET A 35 -5.67 -4.10 -7.84
C MET A 35 -6.80 -3.07 -7.64
N ALA A 36 -7.50 -2.65 -8.69
CA ALA A 36 -8.52 -1.60 -8.63
C ALA A 36 -9.67 -1.94 -7.66
N SER A 37 -10.09 -3.21 -7.60
CA SER A 37 -11.13 -3.67 -6.68
C SER A 37 -10.68 -3.57 -5.22
N LEU A 38 -9.42 -3.91 -4.92
CA LEU A 38 -8.85 -3.81 -3.58
C LEU A 38 -8.67 -2.35 -3.17
N LYS A 39 -8.14 -1.51 -4.07
CA LYS A 39 -8.05 -0.07 -3.87
C LYS A 39 -9.41 0.51 -3.49
N ARG A 40 -10.44 0.24 -4.29
CA ARG A 40 -11.80 0.72 -4.04
C ARG A 40 -12.35 0.22 -2.70
N TYR A 41 -12.09 -1.04 -2.34
CA TYR A 41 -12.51 -1.58 -1.05
C TYR A 41 -11.87 -0.82 0.12
N ILE A 42 -10.56 -0.54 0.04
CA ILE A 42 -9.85 0.23 1.07
C ILE A 42 -10.43 1.65 1.17
N GLU A 43 -10.60 2.35 0.04
CA GLU A 43 -11.12 3.72 0.01
C GLU A 43 -12.55 3.83 0.57
N ILE A 44 -13.39 2.81 0.34
CA ILE A 44 -14.76 2.75 0.90
C ILE A 44 -14.74 2.44 2.40
N ARG A 45 -13.92 1.47 2.84
CA ARG A 45 -13.93 1.00 4.25
C ARG A 45 -13.10 1.87 5.18
N HIS A 46 -12.13 2.60 4.64
CA HIS A 46 -11.25 3.49 5.37
C HIS A 46 -11.21 4.87 4.70
N PRO A 47 -12.30 5.66 4.80
CA PRO A 47 -12.36 6.99 4.20
C PRO A 47 -11.18 7.85 4.65
N GLY A 48 -10.54 8.53 3.70
CA GLY A 48 -9.33 9.34 3.96
C GLY A 48 -8.01 8.58 3.83
N THR A 49 -8.02 7.25 3.70
CA THR A 49 -6.80 6.48 3.37
C THR A 49 -6.32 6.83 1.97
N LYS A 50 -5.06 7.27 1.85
CA LYS A 50 -4.44 7.48 0.55
C LYS A 50 -3.89 6.18 -0.01
N VAL A 51 -4.42 5.72 -1.13
CA VAL A 51 -3.96 4.49 -1.79
C VAL A 51 -3.13 4.81 -3.03
N TYR A 52 -1.89 4.33 -3.05
CA TYR A 52 -0.98 4.37 -4.18
C TYR A 52 -1.03 3.03 -4.89
N ASN A 53 -1.51 3.03 -6.14
CA ASN A 53 -1.54 1.84 -6.96
C ASN A 53 -0.29 1.83 -7.84
N CYS A 54 0.68 0.97 -7.53
CA CYS A 54 1.93 0.88 -8.30
C CYS A 54 1.65 0.20 -9.64
N ASP A 55 2.17 0.77 -10.72
CA ASP A 55 2.04 0.25 -12.09
C ASP A 55 3.40 -0.04 -12.74
N LEU A 56 4.46 -0.06 -11.91
CA LEU A 56 5.80 -0.44 -12.37
C LEU A 56 5.80 -1.94 -12.69
N TYR A 57 6.46 -2.29 -13.79
CA TYR A 57 6.58 -3.68 -14.27
C TYR A 57 5.26 -4.37 -14.60
N SER A 58 4.26 -3.61 -15.09
CA SER A 58 3.01 -4.21 -15.56
C SER A 58 3.20 -5.14 -16.76
N ASN A 59 2.36 -6.18 -16.82
CA ASN A 59 2.32 -7.17 -17.90
C ASN A 59 3.68 -7.85 -18.11
N TRP A 60 4.18 -7.90 -19.34
CA TRP A 60 5.45 -8.54 -19.69
C TRP A 60 6.66 -7.95 -18.98
N ASN A 61 6.57 -6.69 -18.53
CA ASN A 61 7.67 -6.05 -17.83
C ASN A 61 7.91 -6.71 -16.46
N SER A 62 6.94 -7.43 -15.87
CA SER A 62 7.12 -8.16 -14.61
C SER A 62 8.20 -9.26 -14.69
N LEU A 63 8.60 -9.64 -15.92
CA LEU A 63 9.64 -10.62 -16.19
C LEU A 63 11.03 -10.00 -16.38
N GLU A 64 11.16 -8.67 -16.24
CA GLU A 64 12.46 -8.01 -16.26
C GLU A 64 13.38 -8.51 -15.12
N ALA A 65 14.68 -8.23 -15.25
CA ALA A 65 15.65 -8.70 -14.28
C ALA A 65 15.34 -8.19 -12.86
N ALA A 66 15.24 -9.12 -11.91
CA ALA A 66 14.83 -8.84 -10.53
C ALA A 66 15.67 -7.75 -9.85
N TRP A 67 16.99 -7.68 -10.13
CA TRP A 67 17.85 -6.66 -9.54
C TRP A 67 17.44 -5.23 -9.94
N LYS A 68 16.93 -5.05 -11.17
CA LYS A 68 16.43 -3.76 -11.66
C LYS A 68 15.12 -3.42 -10.97
N GLN A 69 14.23 -4.39 -10.87
CA GLN A 69 12.96 -4.27 -10.16
C GLN A 69 13.16 -3.86 -8.69
N VAL A 70 14.09 -4.52 -7.99
CA VAL A 70 14.47 -4.21 -6.60
C VAL A 70 14.87 -2.74 -6.44
N VAL A 71 15.69 -2.21 -7.35
CA VAL A 71 16.17 -0.81 -7.30
C VAL A 71 15.04 0.19 -7.56
N GLU A 72 14.22 -0.07 -8.59
CA GLU A 72 13.17 0.87 -8.97
C GLU A 72 11.99 0.86 -7.99
N TYR A 73 11.60 -0.30 -7.45
CA TYR A 73 10.62 -0.38 -6.37
C TYR A 73 11.09 0.31 -5.10
N ARG A 74 12.38 0.18 -4.75
CA ARG A 74 12.97 0.94 -3.64
C ARG A 74 12.80 2.44 -3.86
N ASP A 75 13.13 2.93 -5.05
CA ASP A 75 13.07 4.36 -5.35
C ASP A 75 11.62 4.88 -5.34
N TYR A 76 10.68 4.09 -5.86
CA TYR A 76 9.25 4.35 -5.77
C TYR A 76 8.77 4.46 -4.30
N LEU A 77 9.09 3.46 -3.47
CA LEU A 77 8.71 3.44 -2.07
C LEU A 77 9.37 4.59 -1.28
N ASN A 78 10.61 4.96 -1.62
CA ASN A 78 11.29 6.12 -1.03
C ASN A 78 10.57 7.44 -1.34
N ILE A 79 10.11 7.63 -2.59
CA ILE A 79 9.37 8.83 -2.99
C ILE A 79 8.05 8.94 -2.21
N ILE A 80 7.35 7.82 -2.02
CA ILE A 80 6.09 7.80 -1.26
C ILE A 80 6.36 8.01 0.23
N SER A 81 7.33 7.31 0.81
CA SER A 81 7.66 7.40 2.23
C SER A 81 8.10 8.81 2.64
N LYS A 82 8.80 9.55 1.77
CA LYS A 82 9.15 10.96 2.01
C LYS A 82 7.93 11.88 2.12
N LYS A 83 6.79 11.52 1.51
CA LYS A 83 5.53 12.27 1.60
C LYS A 83 4.76 11.97 2.87
N HIS A 84 5.11 10.88 3.56
CA HIS A 84 4.36 10.28 4.67
C HIS A 84 5.31 9.85 5.80
N PRO A 85 5.86 10.82 6.57
CA PRO A 85 6.83 10.55 7.64
C PRO A 85 6.29 9.68 8.79
N GLU A 86 4.97 9.54 8.90
CA GLU A 86 4.28 8.64 9.82
C GLU A 86 4.48 7.16 9.47
N GLY A 87 4.75 6.84 8.20
CA GLY A 87 4.93 5.50 7.67
C GLY A 87 3.95 5.16 6.54
N ILE A 88 4.19 4.03 5.89
CA ILE A 88 3.35 3.49 4.81
C ILE A 88 3.05 2.02 5.08
N ILE A 89 1.90 1.54 4.61
CA ILE A 89 1.57 0.11 4.53
C ILE A 89 1.81 -0.37 3.11
N VAL A 90 2.45 -1.52 2.93
CA VAL A 90 2.64 -2.15 1.62
C VAL A 90 1.79 -3.43 1.55
N LEU A 91 0.98 -3.58 0.50
CA LEU A 91 0.16 -4.75 0.20
C LEU A 91 0.31 -5.11 -1.29
N GLY A 92 -0.02 -6.34 -1.67
CA GLY A 92 0.15 -6.80 -3.06
C GLY A 92 0.55 -8.27 -3.16
N ASP A 93 0.95 -8.67 -4.36
CA ASP A 93 1.42 -10.02 -4.64
C ASP A 93 2.77 -10.31 -3.94
N ILE A 94 2.96 -11.56 -3.52
CA ILE A 94 4.12 -12.00 -2.74
C ILE A 94 5.41 -11.78 -3.53
N GLN A 95 5.42 -12.05 -4.84
CA GLN A 95 6.65 -11.91 -5.64
C GLN A 95 7.10 -10.45 -5.71
N GLU A 96 6.19 -9.53 -6.03
CA GLU A 96 6.55 -8.11 -6.13
C GLU A 96 6.85 -7.48 -4.78
N ILE A 97 6.15 -7.90 -3.72
CA ILE A 97 6.50 -7.50 -2.34
C ILE A 97 7.89 -8.01 -1.98
N GLN A 98 8.22 -9.26 -2.28
CA GLN A 98 9.56 -9.80 -2.02
C GLN A 98 10.61 -8.99 -2.76
N THR A 99 10.42 -8.74 -4.05
CA THR A 99 11.32 -7.88 -4.84
C THR A 99 11.46 -6.47 -4.24
N ALA A 100 10.36 -5.86 -3.80
CA ALA A 100 10.39 -4.55 -3.15
C ALA A 100 11.04 -4.56 -1.74
N THR A 101 11.02 -5.70 -1.04
CA THR A 101 11.52 -5.84 0.35
C THR A 101 12.90 -6.48 0.46
N CYS A 102 13.39 -7.17 -0.58
CA CYS A 102 14.67 -7.88 -0.65
C CYS A 102 15.91 -7.01 -0.34
N LEU A 103 15.74 -5.70 -0.19
CA LEU A 103 16.80 -4.74 0.11
C LEU A 103 17.02 -4.43 1.61
N ASN A 104 16.33 -5.09 2.56
CA ASN A 104 16.50 -4.82 4.01
C ASN A 104 16.44 -3.32 4.35
N PHE A 105 15.37 -2.62 3.93
CA PHE A 105 15.14 -1.23 4.33
C PHE A 105 14.39 -1.14 5.67
N TYR A 106 15.18 -0.91 6.72
CA TYR A 106 14.88 -0.31 8.02
C TYR A 106 13.41 -0.20 8.51
N HIS A 107 13.13 -0.94 9.60
CA HIS A 107 12.47 -0.52 10.85
C HIS A 107 11.11 0.20 10.88
N ARG A 108 10.42 0.45 9.76
CA ARG A 108 9.09 1.10 9.85
C ARG A 108 8.11 0.79 8.72
N ILE A 109 8.29 -0.33 8.03
CA ILE A 109 7.19 -0.96 7.30
C ILE A 109 6.51 -1.91 8.29
N PHE A 110 5.48 -1.44 9.00
CA PHE A 110 4.65 -2.31 9.82
C PHE A 110 3.71 -3.06 8.87
N ALA A 111 4.19 -4.15 8.26
CA ALA A 111 3.36 -5.10 7.55
C ALA A 111 2.47 -5.82 8.57
N ARG A 112 1.36 -5.18 8.97
CA ARG A 112 0.51 -5.61 10.08
C ARG A 112 -0.37 -6.82 9.73
N ARG A 113 -0.53 -7.14 8.44
CA ARG A 113 -1.33 -8.27 7.97
C ARG A 113 -0.97 -8.66 6.54
N PHE A 114 -0.33 -9.81 6.37
CA PHE A 114 -0.24 -10.49 5.09
C PHE A 114 -1.59 -11.14 4.79
N VAL A 115 -2.25 -10.72 3.71
CA VAL A 115 -3.42 -11.43 3.16
C VAL A 115 -3.05 -11.85 1.74
N SER A 116 -2.69 -13.12 1.59
CA SER A 116 -2.45 -13.74 0.30
C SER A 116 -3.79 -14.12 -0.33
N LYS A 117 -3.99 -13.75 -1.60
CA LYS A 117 -5.01 -14.36 -2.45
C LYS A 117 -4.29 -15.30 -3.41
N SER A 118 -4.35 -16.60 -3.13
CA SER A 118 -3.96 -17.64 -4.08
C SER A 118 -5.01 -17.68 -5.20
N SER A 119 -4.60 -17.45 -6.44
CA SER A 119 -5.44 -17.69 -7.61
C SER A 119 -5.35 -19.16 -8.01
N ASN A 120 -6.32 -19.97 -7.60
CA ASN A 120 -6.61 -21.22 -8.28
C ASN A 120 -8.12 -21.52 -8.23
N PRO A 121 -8.92 -21.05 -9.20
CA PRO A 121 -10.22 -21.61 -9.49
C PRO A 121 -10.10 -22.43 -10.77
N VAL A 122 -9.44 -23.59 -10.70
CA VAL A 122 -9.63 -24.65 -11.70
C VAL A 122 -10.29 -25.80 -10.96
N ASN A 123 -11.63 -25.78 -10.99
CA ASN A 123 -12.56 -26.91 -11.09
C ASN A 123 -13.98 -26.37 -10.82
N ALA A 124 -14.59 -25.89 -11.90
CA ALA A 124 -16.02 -26.04 -12.14
C ALA A 124 -16.32 -27.50 -12.51
#